data_AF-R7CCC8-F1
#
_entry.id   AF-R7CCC8-F1
#
_cell.length_a   1.000
_cell.length_b   1.000
_cell.length_c   1.000
_cell.angle_alpha   90.00
_cell.angle_beta   90.00
_cell.angle_gamma   90.00
#
_symmetry.space_group_name_H-M   'P 1'
#
loop_
_entity.id
_entity.type
_entity.pdbx_description
1 polymer ?
#
loop_
_entity_poly.entity_id
_entity_poly.type
_entity_poly.pdbx_seq_one_letter_code
_entity_poly.pdbx_strand_id
1 'polypeptide(L)'
;MPALQVRDFPDDLYAELKRCAAEEDRSISQQTVHILREYLKAYKRLAGRSDWMVIPKTEVQTSVLGGGAHSSPKRESYYCDTATEAERQASIERRRKIFEEIEQGPSFDLPEEYSDIAQMIRDMREERDEQIFAALGGMK
;
A
#
# COMPACT_ATOMS: atom_id res chain seq x y z
N MET A 1 -0.79 23.73 26.84
CA MET A 1 -0.67 22.37 26.27
C MET A 1 -0.77 21.38 27.41
N PRO A 2 -1.63 20.34 27.32
CA PRO A 2 -1.63 19.30 28.34
C PRO A 2 -0.29 18.55 28.32
N ALA A 3 0.30 18.36 29.50
CA ALA A 3 1.52 17.56 29.65
C ALA A 3 1.13 16.10 29.90
N LEU A 4 1.54 15.21 28.99
CA LEU A 4 1.38 13.77 29.16
C LEU A 4 2.64 13.20 29.84
N GLN A 5 2.47 12.60 31.01
CA GLN A 5 3.53 11.89 31.72
C GLN A 5 3.18 10.40 31.80
N VAL A 6 4.10 9.55 31.36
CA VAL A 6 3.96 8.09 31.47
C VAL A 6 4.79 7.63 32.66
N ARG A 7 4.16 6.93 33.61
CA ARG A 7 4.86 6.34 34.76
C ARG A 7 5.45 5.00 34.37
N ASP A 8 6.60 4.68 34.95
CA ASP A 8 7.29 3.38 34.82
C ASP A 8 7.46 2.96 33.35
N PHE A 9 7.92 3.89 32.52
CA PHE A 9 8.11 3.64 31.09
C PHE A 9 9.26 2.64 30.88
N PRO A 10 9.03 1.51 30.20
CA PRO A 10 10.06 0.47 30.04
C PRO A 10 11.31 0.98 29.32
N ASP A 11 12.49 0.64 29.85
CA ASP A 11 13.79 1.12 29.34
C ASP A 11 14.10 0.61 27.94
N ASP A 12 13.71 -0.63 27.63
CA ASP A 12 13.83 -1.25 26.31
C ASP A 12 13.00 -0.48 25.27
N LEU A 13 11.75 -0.18 25.60
CA LEU A 13 10.87 0.60 24.72
C LEU A 13 11.36 2.04 24.55
N TYR A 14 11.95 2.63 25.58
CA TYR A 14 12.61 3.93 25.48
C TYR A 14 13.82 3.91 24.56
N ALA A 15 14.65 2.87 24.64
CA ALA A 15 15.77 2.69 23.74
C ALA A 15 15.32 2.57 22.28
N GLU A 16 14.26 1.80 22.01
CA GLU A 16 13.69 1.68 20.67
C GLU A 16 13.13 3.01 20.15
N LEU A 17 12.32 3.70 20.96
CA LEU A 17 11.77 5.00 20.63
C LEU A 17 12.88 6.02 20.30
N LYS A 18 13.95 6.03 21.09
CA LYS A 18 15.11 6.91 20.88
C LYS A 18 15.85 6.57 19.59
N ARG A 19 16.01 5.29 19.26
CA ARG A 19 16.61 4.84 18.00
C ARG A 19 15.79 5.31 16.81
N CYS A 20 14.48 5.06 16.80
CA CYS A 20 13.61 5.50 15.69
C CYS A 20 13.58 7.03 15.55
N ALA A 21 13.60 7.77 16.66
CA ALA A 21 13.68 9.22 16.63
C ALA A 21 14.98 9.72 15.96
N ALA A 22 16.12 9.07 16.25
CA ALA A 22 17.40 9.40 15.64
C ALA A 22 17.46 9.05 14.14
N GLU A 23 16.90 7.90 13.74
CA GLU A 23 16.85 7.47 12.33
C GLU A 23 16.00 8.38 11.45
N GLU A 24 14.97 9.00 12.02
CA GLU A 24 14.02 9.86 11.30
C GLU A 24 14.27 11.36 11.51
N ASP A 25 15.41 11.74 12.10
CA ASP A 25 15.81 13.12 12.42
C ASP A 25 14.74 13.89 13.22
N ARG A 26 14.11 13.22 14.19
CA ARG A 26 13.03 13.76 15.03
C ARG A 26 13.44 13.82 16.49
N SER A 27 12.88 14.79 17.22
CA SER A 27 12.94 14.75 18.69
C SER A 27 12.10 13.60 19.24
N ILE A 28 12.45 13.09 20.43
CA ILE A 28 11.71 11.99 21.09
C ILE A 28 10.22 12.36 21.22
N SER A 29 9.90 13.57 21.66
CA SER A 29 8.51 14.03 21.80
C SER A 29 7.76 14.06 20.47
N GLN A 30 8.41 14.50 19.39
CA GLN A 30 7.81 14.47 18.04
C GLN A 30 7.58 13.04 17.57
N GLN A 31 8.54 12.15 17.81
CA GLN A 31 8.42 10.73 17.45
C GLN A 31 7.26 10.06 18.20
N THR A 32 7.12 10.33 19.49
CA THR A 32 5.97 9.85 20.28
C THR A 32 4.64 10.34 19.69
N VAL A 33 4.55 11.63 19.33
CA VAL A 33 3.33 12.18 18.71
C VAL A 33 3.07 11.56 17.33
N HIS A 34 4.10 11.33 16.53
CA HIS A 34 3.99 10.69 15.23
C HIS A 34 3.42 9.28 15.36
N ILE A 35 4.03 8.45 16.22
CA ILE A 35 3.58 7.08 16.50
C ILE A 35 2.13 7.06 17.00
N LEU A 36 1.79 7.90 17.98
CA LEU A 36 0.43 7.98 18.51
C LEU A 36 -0.60 8.40 17.44
N ARG A 37 -0.25 9.32 16.55
CA ARG A 37 -1.13 9.74 15.44
C ARG A 37 -1.37 8.59 14.47
N GLU A 38 -0.32 7.88 14.06
CA GLU A 38 -0.44 6.74 13.16
C GLU A 38 -1.25 5.60 13.80
N TYR A 39 -0.98 5.30 15.08
CA TYR A 39 -1.77 4.32 15.84
C TYR A 39 -3.25 4.69 15.88
N LEU A 40 -3.60 5.92 16.26
CA LEU A 40 -5.00 6.34 16.35
C LEU A 40 -5.70 6.35 14.98
N LYS A 41 -4.99 6.65 13.89
CA LYS A 41 -5.53 6.53 12.53
C LYS A 41 -5.83 5.08 12.17
N ALA A 42 -4.89 4.16 12.44
CA ALA A 42 -5.08 2.73 12.22
C ALA A 42 -6.24 2.18 13.07
N TYR A 43 -6.28 2.56 14.35
CA TYR A 43 -7.32 2.18 15.30
C TYR A 43 -8.72 2.59 14.85
N LYS A 44 -8.88 3.84 14.36
CA LYS A 44 -10.16 4.34 13.81
C LYS A 44 -10.59 3.59 12.54
N ARG A 45 -9.64 3.28 11.65
CA ARG A 45 -9.93 2.53 10.41
C ARG A 45 -10.41 1.11 10.68
N LEU A 46 -9.98 0.51 11.79
CA LEU A 46 -10.37 -0.85 12.19
C LEU A 46 -11.59 -0.89 13.11
N ALA A 47 -12.32 0.22 13.22
CA ALA A 47 -13.56 0.34 14.00
C ALA A 47 -13.44 -0.15 15.45
N GLY A 48 -12.28 0.03 16.09
CA GLY A 48 -12.09 -0.35 17.49
C GLY A 48 -11.96 -1.86 17.74
N ARG A 49 -11.63 -2.68 16.73
CA ARG A 49 -11.17 -4.05 16.97
C ARG A 49 -9.88 -4.00 17.79
N SER A 50 -9.99 -4.33 19.07
CA SER A 50 -8.91 -4.43 20.06
C SER A 50 -8.08 -5.72 19.93
N ASP A 51 -8.25 -6.47 18.85
CA ASP A 51 -7.53 -7.72 18.63
C ASP A 51 -6.41 -7.48 17.60
N TRP A 52 -5.29 -6.96 18.10
CA TRP A 52 -4.04 -6.94 17.36
C TRP A 52 -3.08 -7.90 18.05
N MET A 53 -2.89 -9.06 17.44
CA MET A 53 -1.86 -10.00 17.85
C MET A 53 -0.54 -9.62 17.16
N VAL A 54 0.52 -9.38 17.94
CA VAL A 54 1.88 -9.22 17.39
C VAL A 54 2.31 -10.57 16.83
N ILE A 55 2.30 -10.73 15.51
CA ILE A 55 2.86 -11.91 14.85
C ILE A 55 4.35 -11.63 14.62
N PRO A 56 5.26 -12.31 15.32
CA PRO A 56 6.69 -12.19 15.04
C PRO A 56 6.93 -12.59 13.58
N LYS A 57 7.81 -11.85 12.89
CA LYS A 57 8.17 -12.10 11.49
C LYS A 57 8.96 -13.41 11.39
N THR A 58 8.25 -14.54 11.43
CA THR A 58 8.81 -15.81 11.00
C THR A 58 8.77 -15.85 9.48
N GLU A 59 9.81 -16.43 8.89
CA GLU A 59 10.12 -16.37 7.45
C GLU A 59 9.08 -17.06 6.54
N VAL A 60 7.95 -17.50 7.09
CA VAL A 60 6.96 -18.29 6.37
C VAL A 60 5.59 -17.62 6.48
N GLN A 61 5.29 -16.73 5.53
CA GLN A 61 3.90 -16.38 5.22
C GLN A 61 3.62 -16.67 3.75
N THR A 62 3.14 -17.88 3.48
CA THR A 62 2.23 -18.14 2.37
C THR A 62 0.81 -18.02 2.91
N SER A 63 0.16 -16.89 2.70
CA SER A 63 -1.29 -16.79 2.94
C SER A 63 -2.00 -16.43 1.64
N VAL A 64 -2.52 -17.47 1.00
CA VAL A 64 -3.68 -17.42 0.11
C VAL A 64 -4.87 -16.94 0.93
N LEU A 65 -5.67 -16.04 0.33
CA LEU A 65 -7.07 -15.65 0.58
C LEU A 65 -7.25 -14.14 0.75
N GLY A 66 -7.95 -13.54 -0.23
CA GLY A 66 -8.05 -12.11 -0.46
C GLY A 66 -9.17 -11.38 0.28
N GLY A 67 -9.15 -10.05 0.13
CA GLY A 67 -10.20 -9.15 0.64
C GLY A 67 -9.82 -7.67 0.65
N GLY A 68 -9.58 -7.10 -0.53
CA GLY A 68 -9.58 -5.67 -0.90
C GLY A 68 -9.53 -4.55 0.16
N ALA A 69 -8.41 -3.83 0.19
CA ALA A 69 -8.37 -2.36 0.22
C ALA A 69 -7.06 -1.93 -0.43
N HIS A 70 -7.10 -0.95 -1.35
CA HIS A 70 -5.97 -0.46 -2.12
C HIS A 70 -4.90 0.21 -1.25
N SER A 71 -4.12 -0.60 -0.52
CA SER A 71 -2.71 -0.35 -0.30
C SER A 71 -2.03 -1.22 -1.33
N SER A 72 -1.63 -0.66 -2.47
CA SER A 72 -0.59 -1.32 -3.26
C SER A 72 0.52 -1.66 -2.27
N PRO A 73 0.83 -2.95 -2.02
CA PRO A 73 2.03 -3.25 -1.27
C PRO A 73 3.13 -2.53 -2.02
N LYS A 74 3.97 -1.75 -1.32
CA LYS A 74 5.30 -1.45 -1.87
C LYS A 74 5.77 -2.78 -2.43
N ARG A 75 6.01 -2.85 -3.75
CA ARG A 75 6.56 -4.03 -4.40
C ARG A 75 7.93 -4.23 -3.76
N GLU A 76 7.95 -4.93 -2.63
CA GLU A 76 9.11 -5.62 -2.13
C GLU A 76 9.58 -6.46 -3.32
N SER A 77 10.83 -6.26 -3.71
CA SER A 77 11.49 -6.80 -4.89
C SER A 77 10.87 -8.14 -5.35
N TYR A 78 10.43 -8.20 -6.61
CA TYR A 78 9.94 -9.43 -7.27
C TYR A 78 11.02 -10.53 -7.43
N TYR A 79 12.17 -10.36 -6.79
CA TYR A 79 13.16 -11.37 -6.54
C TYR A 79 13.22 -11.61 -5.04
N CYS A 80 12.70 -12.75 -4.61
CA CYS A 80 13.02 -13.27 -3.29
C CYS A 80 14.54 -13.51 -3.28
N ASP A 81 15.30 -12.75 -2.50
CA ASP A 81 16.74 -12.97 -2.31
C ASP A 81 17.05 -14.33 -1.65
N THR A 82 16.01 -15.05 -1.23
CA THR A 82 16.05 -16.40 -0.67
C THR A 82 15.76 -17.51 -1.69
N ALA A 83 15.31 -17.19 -2.91
CA ALA A 83 15.00 -18.19 -3.91
C ALA A 83 16.31 -18.79 -4.48
N THR A 84 16.39 -20.11 -4.44
CA THR A 84 17.51 -20.84 -5.04
C THR A 84 17.55 -20.64 -6.56
N GLU A 85 18.72 -20.76 -7.17
CA GLU A 85 18.88 -20.57 -8.62
C GLU A 85 17.97 -21.51 -9.43
N ALA A 86 17.72 -22.72 -8.93
CA ALA A 86 16.80 -23.68 -9.53
C ALA A 86 15.35 -23.19 -9.55
N GLU A 87 14.88 -22.56 -8.46
CA GLU A 87 13.52 -22.00 -8.38
C GLU A 87 13.35 -20.78 -9.30
N ARG A 88 14.42 -19.97 -9.44
CA ARG A 88 14.45 -18.85 -10.40
C ARG A 88 14.31 -19.37 -11.82
N GLN A 89 15.10 -20.37 -12.20
CA GLN A 89 15.06 -20.97 -13.53
C GLN A 89 13.70 -21.59 -13.84
N ALA A 90 13.11 -22.33 -12.90
CA ALA A 90 11.77 -22.89 -13.06
C ALA A 90 10.68 -21.80 -13.20
N SER A 91 10.86 -20.63 -12.58
CA SER A 91 9.94 -19.48 -12.76
C SER A 91 10.08 -18.84 -14.14
N ILE A 92 11.31 -18.71 -14.64
CA ILE A 92 11.59 -18.17 -15.98
C ILE A 92 10.98 -19.08 -17.05
N GLU A 93 11.16 -20.39 -16.93
CA GLU A 93 10.59 -21.36 -17.87
C GLU A 93 9.07 -21.35 -17.88
N ARG A 94 8.43 -21.28 -16.69
CA ARG A 94 6.98 -21.13 -16.57
C ARG A 94 6.48 -19.85 -17.24
N ARG A 95 7.14 -18.72 -17.00
CA ARG A 95 6.78 -17.45 -17.64
C ARG A 95 6.94 -17.52 -19.14
N ARG A 96 8.04 -18.08 -19.64
CA ARG A 96 8.30 -18.23 -21.08
C ARG A 96 7.19 -19.04 -21.76
N LYS A 97 6.77 -20.15 -21.15
CA LYS A 97 5.66 -20.97 -21.68
C LYS A 97 4.34 -20.20 -21.72
N ILE A 98 4.01 -19.45 -20.67
CA ILE A 98 2.80 -18.61 -20.64
C ILE A 98 2.82 -17.57 -21.77
N PHE A 99 3.97 -16.92 -22.00
CA PHE A 99 4.09 -15.94 -23.09
C PHE A 99 3.95 -16.58 -24.46
N GLU A 100 4.50 -17.78 -24.66
CA GLU A 100 4.33 -18.54 -25.91
C GLU A 100 2.86 -18.93 -26.14
N GLU A 101 2.14 -19.31 -25.08
CA GLU A 101 0.69 -19.57 -25.15
C GLU A 101 -0.11 -18.30 -25.49
N ILE A 102 0.27 -17.14 -24.94
CA ILE A 102 -0.37 -15.85 -25.24
C ILE A 102 -0.13 -15.42 -26.69
N GLU A 103 1.10 -15.60 -27.20
CA GLU A 103 1.44 -15.26 -28.59
C GLU A 103 0.66 -16.10 -29.62
N GLN A 104 0.30 -17.34 -29.27
CA GLN A 104 -0.56 -18.19 -30.10
C GLN A 104 -2.05 -17.85 -30.00
N GLY A 105 -2.43 -17.00 -29.05
CA GLY A 105 -3.81 -16.57 -28.84
C GLY A 105 -4.30 -15.65 -29.97
N PRO A 106 -5.63 -15.59 -30.21
CA PRO A 106 -6.20 -14.64 -31.16
C PRO A 106 -5.92 -13.21 -30.70
N SER A 107 -5.47 -12.35 -31.62
CA SER A 107 -5.41 -10.91 -31.36
C SER A 107 -6.82 -10.36 -31.19
N PHE A 108 -7.01 -9.53 -30.17
CA PHE A 108 -8.23 -8.76 -29.98
C PHE A 108 -8.02 -7.36 -30.54
N ASP A 109 -8.71 -7.06 -31.65
CA ASP A 109 -8.75 -5.71 -32.18
C ASP A 109 -9.71 -4.88 -31.34
N LEU A 110 -9.21 -3.80 -30.72
CA LEU A 110 -10.07 -2.87 -30.01
C LEU A 110 -11.02 -2.17 -31.01
N PRO A 111 -12.33 -2.08 -30.72
CA PRO A 111 -13.23 -1.27 -31.51
C PRO A 111 -12.75 0.19 -31.57
N GLU A 112 -12.97 0.86 -32.69
CA GLU A 112 -12.46 2.22 -32.97
C GLU A 112 -12.89 3.25 -31.92
N GLU A 113 -14.08 3.08 -31.35
CA GLU A 113 -14.65 3.86 -30.25
C GLU A 113 -13.77 3.88 -28.98
N TYR A 114 -12.94 2.85 -28.79
CA TYR A 114 -12.03 2.70 -27.65
C TYR A 114 -10.56 2.86 -28.06
N SER A 115 -10.29 3.36 -29.26
CA SER A 115 -8.93 3.55 -29.77
C SER A 115 -8.18 4.64 -28.99
N ASP A 116 -8.87 5.70 -28.54
CA ASP A 116 -8.31 6.77 -27.70
C ASP A 116 -8.95 6.82 -26.31
N ILE A 117 -8.59 5.83 -25.49
CA ILE A 117 -9.00 5.75 -24.07
C ILE A 117 -8.59 7.02 -23.31
N ALA A 118 -7.47 7.66 -23.67
CA ALA A 118 -6.99 8.85 -22.99
C ALA A 118 -7.87 10.07 -23.27
N GLN A 119 -8.38 10.23 -24.49
CA GLN A 119 -9.36 11.27 -24.81
C GLN A 119 -10.71 10.96 -24.15
N MET A 120 -11.19 9.71 -24.21
CA MET A 120 -12.42 9.32 -23.52
C MET A 120 -12.39 9.65 -22.02
N ILE A 121 -11.27 9.36 -21.33
CA ILE A 121 -11.11 9.70 -19.91
C ILE A 121 -11.08 11.22 -19.67
N ARG A 122 -10.53 12.01 -20.61
CA ARG A 122 -10.52 13.48 -20.53
C ARG A 122 -11.94 14.01 -20.63
N ASP A 123 -12.70 13.58 -21.64
CA ASP A 123 -14.08 14.00 -21.87
C ASP A 123 -14.95 13.66 -20.64
N MET A 124 -14.82 12.45 -20.10
CA MET A 124 -15.52 12.04 -18.87
C MET A 124 -15.14 12.87 -17.63
N ARG A 125 -13.93 13.45 -17.58
CA ARG A 125 -13.52 14.34 -16.48
C ARG A 125 -14.10 15.73 -16.66
N GLU A 126 -14.06 16.25 -17.88
CA GLU A 126 -14.61 17.55 -18.23
C GLU A 126 -16.12 17.59 -17.96
N GLU A 127 -16.89 16.58 -18.41
CA GLU A 127 -18.33 16.48 -18.12
C GLU A 127 -18.62 16.44 -16.61
N ARG A 128 -17.81 15.71 -15.84
CA ARG A 128 -17.97 15.64 -14.38
C ARG A 128 -17.69 16.99 -13.74
N ASP A 129 -16.63 17.66 -14.18
CA ASP A 129 -16.24 18.95 -13.65
C ASP A 129 -17.32 20.00 -13.97
N GLU A 130 -17.88 20.00 -15.18
CA GLU A 130 -19.02 20.84 -15.55
C GLU A 130 -20.25 20.60 -14.68
N GLN A 131 -20.61 19.34 -14.43
CA GLN A 131 -21.73 19.00 -13.53
C GLN A 131 -21.46 19.50 -12.09
N ILE A 132 -20.22 19.37 -11.61
CA ILE A 132 -19.81 19.87 -10.29
C ILE A 132 -19.90 21.40 -10.25
N PHE A 133 -19.39 22.09 -11.27
CA PHE A 133 -19.43 23.55 -11.36
C PHE A 133 -20.87 24.08 -11.41
N ALA A 134 -21.76 23.42 -12.16
CA ALA A 134 -23.18 23.75 -12.20
C ALA A 134 -23.84 23.56 -10.82
N ALA A 135 -23.54 22.46 -10.12
CA ALA A 135 -24.07 22.18 -8.79
C ALA A 135 -23.56 23.17 -7.72
N LEU A 136 -22.37 23.74 -7.90
CA LEU A 136 -21.78 24.75 -7.01
C LEU A 136 -22.22 26.19 -7.32
N GLY A 137 -23.18 26.38 -8.23
CA GLY A 137 -23.76 27.69 -8.51
C GLY A 137 -22.95 28.57 -9.48
N GLY A 138 -22.08 27.97 -10.30
CA GLY A 138 -21.45 28.67 -11.43
C GLY A 138 -20.39 29.71 -11.07
N MET A 139 -19.78 29.64 -9.89
CA MET A 139 -18.60 30.47 -9.57
C MET A 139 -17.40 30.00 -10.41
N LYS A 140 -17.13 30.70 -11.51
CA LYS A 140 -15.85 30.71 -12.21
C LYS A 140 -14.86 31.64 -11.50
#